data_AF-A0A1I7W538-F1
#
_entry.id   AF-A0A1I7W538-F1
#
_cell.length_a   1.000
_cell.length_b   1.000
_cell.length_c   1.000
_cell.angle_alpha   90.00
_cell.angle_beta   90.00
_cell.angle_gamma   90.00
#
_symmetry.space_group_name_H-M   'P 1'
#
loop_
_entity.id
_entity.type
_entity.pdbx_description
1 polymer ?
#
loop_
_entity_poly.entity_id
_entity_poly.type
_entity_poly.pdbx_seq_one_letter_code
_entity_poly.pdbx_strand_id
1 'polypeptide(L)'
;MKSIVLILPSDVPSKLTINQQQALFTSWKSLRPVIQTLMRKILNNLEEEVPKVKQIFCQTAVLDAFSRESTSESVGTLEEHVKLMVGFFDDLVSNVQDEENMSNKIKNIGQRHAILTHCSFSADIWEKLGEITMQSFSRQDVVQKTREAGKAWRILIAWVTDELRCGFDGRTRSNTRNLSLTTVQQVPHERSGQHRHSSDVSILQQQLQQLRLEYESTVPL
;
A
#
# COMPACT_ATOMS: atom_id res chain seq x y z
N MET A 1 -24.34 -22.48 -13.04
CA MET A 1 -24.14 -21.86 -11.72
C MET A 1 -23.92 -20.37 -11.94
N LYS A 2 -24.87 -19.53 -11.51
CA LYS A 2 -24.82 -18.07 -11.72
C LYS A 2 -23.98 -17.45 -10.59
N SER A 3 -22.85 -16.84 -10.94
CA SER A 3 -22.11 -15.97 -10.02
C SER A 3 -23.00 -14.80 -9.63
N ILE A 4 -23.41 -14.76 -8.37
CA ILE A 4 -23.97 -13.56 -7.76
C ILE A 4 -22.77 -12.65 -7.49
N VAL A 5 -22.43 -11.84 -8.49
CA VAL A 5 -21.75 -10.57 -8.25
C VAL A 5 -22.78 -9.72 -7.52
N LEU A 6 -22.63 -9.59 -6.19
CA LEU A 6 -23.37 -8.60 -5.43
C LEU A 6 -22.89 -7.23 -5.91
N ILE A 7 -23.57 -6.69 -6.92
CA ILE A 7 -23.54 -5.27 -7.24
C ILE A 7 -24.08 -4.57 -5.99
N LEU A 8 -23.18 -4.07 -5.16
CA LEU A 8 -23.54 -3.20 -4.06
C LEU A 8 -24.16 -1.94 -4.69
N PRO A 9 -25.38 -1.54 -4.29
CA PRO A 9 -26.02 -0.33 -4.82
C PRO A 9 -25.15 0.89 -4.50
N SER A 10 -25.04 1.79 -5.48
CA SER A 10 -24.23 3.02 -5.46
C SER A 10 -24.67 4.09 -4.46
N ASP A 11 -25.48 3.73 -3.46
CA ASP A 11 -25.98 4.60 -2.40
C ASP A 11 -25.48 4.15 -1.02
N VAL A 12 -24.24 3.68 -0.94
CA VAL A 12 -23.59 3.53 0.37
C VAL A 12 -23.28 4.95 0.84
N PRO A 13 -23.85 5.41 1.98
CA PRO A 13 -23.50 6.70 2.54
C PRO A 13 -21.98 6.74 2.74
N SER A 14 -21.30 7.69 2.09
CA SER A 14 -19.85 7.89 2.24
C SER A 14 -19.47 8.30 3.66
N LYS A 15 -20.46 8.71 4.47
CA LYS A 15 -20.30 9.26 5.81
C LYS A 15 -21.03 8.44 6.87
N LEU A 16 -20.33 8.13 7.95
CA LEU A 16 -20.89 7.45 9.11
C LEU A 16 -21.80 8.39 9.90
N THR A 17 -23.03 7.96 10.18
CA THR A 17 -23.91 8.63 11.15
C THR A 17 -23.36 8.53 12.57
N ILE A 18 -23.80 9.39 13.49
CA ILE A 18 -23.38 9.36 14.91
C ILE A 18 -23.63 7.98 15.55
N ASN A 19 -24.77 7.36 15.26
CA ASN A 19 -25.10 6.02 15.77
C ASN A 19 -24.16 4.95 15.22
N GLN A 20 -23.76 5.06 13.95
CA GLN A 20 -22.80 4.16 13.33
C GLN A 20 -21.38 4.35 13.89
N GLN A 21 -20.97 5.60 14.15
CA GLN A 21 -19.69 5.89 14.81
C GLN A 21 -19.66 5.29 16.23
N GLN A 22 -20.72 5.46 17.00
CA GLN A 22 -20.81 4.88 18.35
C GLN A 22 -20.78 3.35 18.31
N ALA A 23 -21.50 2.74 17.36
CA ALA A 23 -21.50 1.30 17.15
C ALA A 23 -20.11 0.77 16.69
N LEU A 24 -19.42 1.52 15.82
CA LEU A 24 -18.06 1.24 15.39
C LEU A 24 -17.09 1.24 16.59
N PHE A 25 -17.12 2.30 17.39
CA PHE A 25 -16.26 2.42 18.57
C PHE A 25 -16.51 1.31 19.60
N THR A 26 -17.78 1.01 19.88
CA THR A 26 -18.17 -0.03 20.84
C THR A 26 -17.77 -1.42 20.35
N SER A 27 -17.99 -1.73 19.07
CA SER A 27 -17.60 -3.01 18.49
C SER A 27 -16.07 -3.16 18.39
N TRP A 28 -15.34 -2.09 18.05
CA TRP A 28 -13.87 -2.09 18.08
C TRP A 28 -13.30 -2.41 19.47
N LYS A 29 -13.84 -1.78 20.52
CA LYS A 29 -13.48 -2.11 21.91
C LYS A 29 -13.72 -3.58 22.24
N SER A 30 -14.81 -4.15 21.73
CA SER A 30 -15.16 -5.55 21.96
C SER A 30 -14.28 -6.53 21.18
N LEU A 31 -13.72 -6.10 20.05
CA LEU A 31 -12.79 -6.90 19.24
C LEU A 31 -11.37 -6.96 19.82
N ARG A 32 -11.02 -6.08 20.76
CA ARG A 32 -9.66 -5.97 21.33
C ARG A 32 -9.01 -7.30 21.72
N PRO A 33 -9.70 -8.25 22.37
CA PRO A 33 -9.07 -9.51 22.78
C PRO A 33 -8.63 -10.39 21.61
N VAL A 34 -9.25 -10.24 20.43
CA VAL A 34 -9.04 -11.11 19.27
C VAL A 34 -8.39 -10.39 18.08
N ILE A 35 -8.18 -9.07 18.18
CA ILE A 35 -7.89 -8.25 17.01
C ILE A 35 -6.53 -8.57 16.38
N GLN A 36 -5.50 -8.84 17.17
CA GLN A 36 -4.19 -9.23 16.64
C GLN A 36 -4.29 -10.53 15.84
N THR A 37 -5.00 -11.53 16.36
CA THR A 37 -5.24 -12.80 15.68
C THR A 37 -6.06 -12.60 14.40
N LEU A 38 -7.03 -11.68 14.42
CA LEU A 38 -7.84 -11.35 13.24
C LEU A 38 -7.00 -10.68 12.15
N MET A 39 -6.16 -9.68 12.49
CA MET A 39 -5.28 -9.00 11.53
C MET A 39 -4.25 -9.96 10.94
N ARG A 40 -3.66 -10.83 11.76
CA ARG A 40 -2.79 -11.91 11.28
C ARG A 40 -3.50 -12.80 10.29
N LYS A 41 -4.72 -13.24 10.61
CA LYS A 41 -5.53 -14.08 9.72
C LYS A 41 -5.82 -13.38 8.39
N ILE A 42 -6.11 -12.08 8.42
CA ILE A 42 -6.34 -11.29 7.19
C ILE A 42 -5.09 -11.30 6.31
N LEU A 43 -3.91 -11.03 6.87
CA LEU A 43 -2.66 -11.02 6.10
C LEU A 43 -2.26 -12.42 5.60
N ASN A 44 -2.45 -13.47 6.41
CA ASN A 44 -2.21 -14.85 5.97
C ASN A 44 -3.13 -15.24 4.81
N ASN A 45 -4.43 -14.94 4.91
CA ASN A 45 -5.38 -15.18 3.84
C ASN A 45 -5.00 -14.40 2.57
N LEU A 46 -4.47 -13.18 2.71
CA LEU A 46 -4.00 -12.39 1.58
C LEU A 46 -2.77 -13.04 0.91
N GLU A 47 -1.83 -13.59 1.68
CA GLU A 47 -0.71 -14.35 1.12
C GLU A 47 -1.17 -15.62 0.40
N GLU A 48 -2.19 -16.30 0.92
CA GLU A 48 -2.76 -17.51 0.32
C GLU A 48 -3.48 -17.20 -1.00
N GLU A 49 -4.33 -16.16 -1.02
CA GLU A 49 -5.07 -15.76 -2.22
C GLU A 49 -4.20 -15.01 -3.24
N VAL A 50 -3.14 -14.34 -2.79
CA VAL A 50 -2.20 -13.60 -3.63
C VAL A 50 -0.76 -13.98 -3.25
N PRO A 51 -0.23 -15.11 -3.77
CA PRO A 51 1.11 -15.61 -3.42
C PRO A 51 2.26 -14.61 -3.61
N LYS A 52 2.07 -13.62 -4.48
CA LYS A 52 3.02 -12.50 -4.68
C LYS A 52 3.24 -11.67 -3.41
N VAL A 53 2.23 -11.55 -2.54
CA VAL A 53 2.33 -10.79 -1.28
C VAL A 53 3.37 -11.40 -0.36
N LYS A 54 3.39 -12.73 -0.23
CA LYS A 54 4.42 -13.45 0.51
C LYS A 54 5.81 -13.18 -0.06
N GLN A 55 5.94 -13.20 -1.38
CA GLN A 55 7.20 -12.88 -2.05
C GLN A 55 7.65 -11.44 -1.76
N ILE A 56 6.73 -10.47 -1.76
CA ILE A 56 7.03 -9.07 -1.44
C ILE A 56 7.58 -8.96 -0.02
N PHE A 57 6.93 -9.58 0.98
CA PHE A 57 7.44 -9.59 2.36
C PHE A 57 8.83 -10.22 2.46
N CYS A 58 9.10 -11.31 1.73
CA CYS A 58 10.43 -11.89 1.69
C CYS A 58 11.46 -10.96 1.03
N GLN A 59 11.13 -10.35 -0.11
CA GLN A 59 12.02 -9.45 -0.82
C GLN A 59 12.34 -8.19 0.00
N THR A 60 11.35 -7.60 0.65
CA THR A 60 11.57 -6.43 1.52
C THR A 60 12.38 -6.79 2.75
N ALA A 61 12.16 -7.96 3.36
CA ALA A 61 12.99 -8.43 4.48
C ALA A 61 14.46 -8.65 4.07
N VAL A 62 14.70 -9.15 2.86
CA VAL A 62 16.07 -9.30 2.33
C VAL A 62 16.70 -7.93 2.08
N LEU A 63 15.99 -7.00 1.43
CA LEU A 63 16.48 -5.63 1.20
C LEU A 63 16.76 -4.89 2.51
N ASP A 64 15.89 -5.04 3.50
CA ASP A 64 16.07 -4.51 4.84
C ASP A 64 17.34 -5.08 5.46
N ALA A 65 17.53 -6.40 5.45
CA ALA A 65 18.72 -7.07 5.98
C ALA A 65 20.04 -6.55 5.40
N PHE A 66 20.07 -6.22 4.10
CA PHE A 66 21.23 -5.61 3.44
C PHE A 66 21.41 -4.12 3.74
N SER A 67 20.35 -3.43 4.17
CA SER A 67 20.36 -2.00 4.51
C SER A 67 20.74 -1.73 5.98
N ARG A 68 20.95 -2.78 6.80
CA ARG A 68 21.21 -2.73 8.26
C ARG A 68 22.58 -2.17 8.67
N GLU A 69 23.14 -1.22 7.92
CA GLU A 69 24.26 -0.40 8.39
C GLU A 69 23.79 0.81 9.23
N SER A 70 22.47 1.12 9.33
CA SER A 70 22.03 2.36 9.99
C SER A 70 20.75 2.37 10.84
N THR A 71 19.86 1.38 10.86
CA THR A 71 18.67 1.40 11.76
C THR A 71 18.24 0.01 12.21
N SER A 72 17.88 -0.13 13.50
CA SER A 72 17.68 -1.40 14.21
C SER A 72 16.27 -2.00 14.15
N GLU A 73 15.37 -1.46 13.33
CA GLU A 73 13.96 -1.90 13.29
C GLU A 73 13.59 -2.41 11.91
N SER A 74 13.36 -3.73 11.81
CA SER A 74 12.90 -4.38 10.59
C SER A 74 11.41 -4.09 10.37
N VAL A 75 11.11 -3.01 9.62
CA VAL A 75 9.73 -2.52 9.36
C VAL A 75 8.95 -3.45 8.39
N GLY A 76 9.60 -4.44 7.79
CA GLY A 76 9.07 -5.22 6.67
C GLY A 76 8.40 -6.56 7.00
N THR A 77 8.33 -7.02 8.25
CA THR A 77 7.78 -8.36 8.53
C THR A 77 6.24 -8.39 8.61
N LEU A 78 5.66 -9.56 8.36
CA LEU A 78 4.23 -9.83 8.58
C LEU A 78 3.80 -9.47 10.01
N GLU A 79 4.59 -9.89 11.01
CA GLU A 79 4.33 -9.60 12.42
C GLU A 79 4.27 -8.10 12.72
N GLU A 80 5.18 -7.34 12.12
CA GLU A 80 5.19 -5.89 12.29
C GLU A 80 3.98 -5.25 11.58
N HIS A 81 3.60 -5.75 10.41
CA HIS A 81 2.38 -5.32 9.73
C HIS A 81 1.11 -5.62 10.54
N VAL A 82 1.05 -6.74 11.28
CA VAL A 82 -0.07 -7.01 12.21
C VAL A 82 -0.18 -5.91 13.26
N LYS A 83 0.92 -5.50 13.88
CA LYS A 83 0.92 -4.42 14.88
C LYS A 83 0.54 -3.07 14.26
N LEU A 84 1.13 -2.75 13.10
CA LEU A 84 0.82 -1.53 12.36
C LEU A 84 -0.65 -1.46 11.96
N MET A 85 -1.26 -2.57 11.53
CA MET A 85 -2.68 -2.62 11.22
C MET A 85 -3.55 -2.37 12.46
N VAL A 86 -3.22 -2.97 13.61
CA VAL A 86 -3.96 -2.71 14.86
C VAL A 86 -3.86 -1.24 15.25
N GLY A 87 -2.66 -0.67 15.26
CA GLY A 87 -2.44 0.75 15.57
C GLY A 87 -3.11 1.70 14.57
N PHE A 88 -3.12 1.32 13.29
CA PHE A 88 -3.82 2.07 12.25
C PHE A 88 -5.34 2.10 12.49
N PHE A 89 -5.96 0.95 12.76
CA PHE A 89 -7.39 0.92 13.08
C PHE A 89 -7.72 1.61 14.42
N ASP A 90 -6.78 1.64 15.38
CA ASP A 90 -6.93 2.41 16.61
C ASP A 90 -7.02 3.91 16.37
N ASP A 91 -6.08 4.45 15.61
CA ASP A 91 -6.06 5.85 15.22
C ASP A 91 -7.31 6.18 14.39
N LEU A 92 -7.63 5.33 13.42
CA LEU A 92 -8.75 5.51 12.51
C LEU A 92 -10.11 5.52 13.23
N VAL A 93 -10.39 4.53 14.09
CA VAL A 93 -11.67 4.46 14.81
C VAL A 93 -11.79 5.61 15.82
N SER A 94 -10.68 6.05 16.41
CA SER A 94 -10.68 7.16 17.39
C SER A 94 -10.88 8.53 16.72
N ASN A 95 -10.41 8.68 15.48
CA ASN A 95 -10.40 9.96 14.75
C ASN A 95 -11.29 9.96 13.51
N VAL A 96 -12.27 9.05 13.44
CA VAL A 96 -13.14 8.88 12.25
C VAL A 96 -13.97 10.11 11.88
N GLN A 97 -14.10 11.08 12.80
CA GLN A 97 -14.78 12.36 12.54
C GLN A 97 -13.89 13.37 11.80
N ASP A 98 -12.57 13.25 11.91
CA ASP A 98 -11.58 14.07 11.20
C ASP A 98 -11.26 13.44 9.84
N GLU A 99 -12.26 13.43 8.96
CA GLU A 99 -12.22 12.74 7.67
C GLU A 99 -11.06 13.20 6.77
N GLU A 100 -10.74 14.49 6.76
CA GLU A 100 -9.68 15.04 5.92
C GLU A 100 -8.31 14.54 6.36
N ASN A 101 -7.99 14.67 7.65
CA ASN A 101 -6.74 14.21 8.22
C ASN A 101 -6.58 12.70 8.05
N MET A 102 -7.64 11.94 8.34
CA MET A 102 -7.60 10.49 8.19
C MET A 102 -7.50 10.06 6.72
N SER A 103 -8.21 10.71 5.79
CA SER A 103 -8.04 10.47 4.34
C SER A 103 -6.59 10.71 3.91
N ASN A 104 -5.98 11.81 4.34
CA ASN A 104 -4.57 12.12 4.03
C ASN A 104 -3.60 11.07 4.60
N LYS A 105 -3.81 10.63 5.84
CA LYS A 105 -3.01 9.54 6.45
C LYS A 105 -3.15 8.23 5.68
N ILE A 106 -4.37 7.85 5.31
CA ILE A 106 -4.63 6.61 4.56
C ILE A 106 -3.98 6.68 3.17
N LYS A 107 -4.15 7.78 2.43
CA LYS A 107 -3.49 8.00 1.15
C LYS A 107 -1.97 7.91 1.27
N ASN A 108 -1.38 8.50 2.31
CA ASN A 108 0.06 8.44 2.55
C ASN A 108 0.56 6.99 2.72
N ILE A 109 -0.21 6.11 3.37
CA ILE A 109 0.13 4.68 3.45
C ILE A 109 0.16 4.07 2.04
N GLY A 110 -0.86 4.32 1.21
CA GLY A 110 -0.90 3.86 -0.18
C GLY A 110 0.28 4.38 -1.01
N GLN A 111 0.62 5.66 -0.86
CA GLN A 111 1.77 6.29 -1.53
C GLN A 111 3.10 5.66 -1.13
N ARG A 112 3.29 5.32 0.16
CA ARG A 112 4.50 4.64 0.64
C ARG A 112 4.64 3.24 0.06
N HIS A 113 3.53 2.53 -0.18
CA HIS A 113 3.54 1.22 -0.82
C HIS A 113 3.76 1.30 -2.34
N ALA A 114 3.57 2.47 -2.96
CA ALA A 114 3.86 2.65 -4.39
C ALA A 114 5.34 2.43 -4.74
N ILE A 115 6.25 2.54 -3.76
CA ILE A 115 7.64 2.15 -4.00
C ILE A 115 7.72 0.68 -4.40
N LEU A 116 6.91 -0.21 -3.80
CA LEU A 116 6.96 -1.66 -3.97
C LEU A 116 6.47 -2.16 -5.34
N THR A 117 6.12 -1.26 -6.27
CA THR A 117 5.83 -1.67 -7.65
C THR A 117 7.01 -2.39 -8.29
N HIS A 118 8.25 -2.10 -7.89
CA HIS A 118 9.44 -2.84 -8.34
C HIS A 118 9.47 -4.29 -7.82
N CYS A 119 8.77 -4.58 -6.72
CA CYS A 119 8.53 -5.92 -6.17
C CYS A 119 7.20 -6.52 -6.66
N SER A 120 6.65 -6.03 -7.77
CA SER A 120 5.34 -6.48 -8.31
C SER A 120 4.13 -6.18 -7.43
N PHE A 121 4.22 -5.23 -6.50
CA PHE A 121 3.03 -4.70 -5.81
C PHE A 121 2.13 -3.96 -6.80
N SER A 122 0.82 -4.17 -6.73
CA SER A 122 -0.17 -3.57 -7.63
C SER A 122 -1.45 -3.18 -6.89
N ALA A 123 -2.28 -2.33 -7.52
CA ALA A 123 -3.53 -1.85 -6.93
C ALA A 123 -4.51 -3.00 -6.58
N ASP A 124 -4.51 -4.09 -7.36
CA ASP A 124 -5.36 -5.26 -7.14
C ASP A 124 -5.11 -5.94 -5.77
N ILE A 125 -3.91 -5.77 -5.20
CA ILE A 125 -3.59 -6.27 -3.86
C ILE A 125 -4.42 -5.51 -2.81
N TRP A 126 -4.65 -4.21 -2.99
CA TRP A 126 -5.51 -3.43 -2.09
C TRP A 126 -6.96 -3.85 -2.18
N GLU A 127 -7.48 -4.08 -3.39
CA GLU A 127 -8.84 -4.59 -3.58
C GLU A 127 -9.02 -5.93 -2.85
N LYS A 128 -8.07 -6.86 -3.03
CA LYS A 128 -8.11 -8.16 -2.37
C LYS A 128 -8.00 -8.06 -0.85
N LEU A 129 -7.12 -7.20 -0.34
CA LEU A 129 -7.04 -6.92 1.10
C LEU A 129 -8.38 -6.40 1.64
N GLY A 130 -9.02 -5.48 0.93
CA GLY A 130 -10.33 -4.94 1.28
C GLY A 130 -11.41 -6.01 1.34
N GLU A 131 -11.47 -6.89 0.35
CA GLU A 131 -12.40 -8.04 0.32
C GLU A 131 -12.20 -8.98 1.50
N ILE A 132 -10.95 -9.40 1.77
CA ILE A 132 -10.62 -10.31 2.87
C ILE A 132 -10.91 -9.67 4.23
N THR A 133 -10.57 -8.39 4.38
CA THR A 133 -10.85 -7.60 5.59
C THR A 133 -12.36 -7.51 5.81
N MET A 134 -13.12 -7.18 4.77
CA MET A 134 -14.58 -7.11 4.81
C MET A 134 -15.21 -8.43 5.27
N GLN A 135 -14.80 -9.56 4.66
CA GLN A 135 -15.28 -10.88 5.02
C GLN A 135 -14.91 -11.25 6.46
N SER A 136 -13.70 -10.92 6.90
CA SER A 136 -13.18 -11.25 8.22
C SER A 136 -13.90 -10.51 9.34
N PHE A 137 -14.15 -9.21 9.16
CA PHE A 137 -14.89 -8.39 10.13
C PHE A 137 -16.39 -8.70 10.11
N SER A 138 -16.99 -8.95 8.94
CA SER A 138 -18.42 -9.25 8.82
C SER A 138 -18.82 -10.55 9.52
N ARG A 139 -17.87 -11.47 9.77
CA ARG A 139 -18.08 -12.72 10.50
C ARG A 139 -17.97 -12.60 12.02
N GLN A 140 -17.58 -11.45 12.54
CA GLN A 140 -17.43 -11.26 13.99
C GLN A 140 -18.79 -11.00 14.64
N ASP A 141 -19.14 -11.78 15.66
CA ASP A 141 -20.43 -11.65 16.36
C ASP A 141 -20.69 -10.23 16.87
N VAL A 142 -19.64 -9.56 17.37
CA VAL A 142 -19.72 -8.18 17.86
C VAL A 142 -20.04 -7.16 16.76
N VAL A 143 -19.69 -7.45 15.52
CA VAL A 143 -20.02 -6.63 14.33
C VAL A 143 -21.44 -6.93 13.85
N GLN A 144 -21.87 -8.20 13.92
CA GLN A 144 -23.22 -8.63 13.54
C GLN A 144 -24.28 -8.25 14.56
N LYS A 145 -23.89 -8.01 15.82
CA LYS A 145 -24.79 -7.73 16.95
C LYS A 145 -25.77 -6.59 16.68
N THR A 146 -25.38 -5.59 15.89
CA THR A 146 -26.27 -4.49 15.50
C THR A 146 -26.14 -4.18 14.02
N ARG A 147 -27.25 -3.78 13.40
CA ARG A 147 -27.25 -3.34 12.00
C ARG A 147 -26.33 -2.14 11.78
N GLU A 148 -26.25 -1.23 12.75
CA GLU A 148 -25.42 -0.03 12.64
C GLU A 148 -23.92 -0.35 12.73
N ALA A 149 -23.49 -1.31 13.57
CA ALA A 149 -22.11 -1.79 13.57
C ALA A 149 -21.75 -2.43 12.22
N GLY A 150 -22.57 -3.35 11.72
CA GLY A 150 -22.32 -4.00 10.42
C GLY A 150 -22.33 -3.03 9.23
N LYS A 151 -23.12 -1.95 9.27
CA LYS A 151 -23.05 -0.87 8.27
C LYS A 151 -21.78 -0.05 8.43
N ALA A 152 -21.43 0.31 9.67
CA ALA A 152 -20.27 1.14 9.95
C ALA A 152 -18.97 0.50 9.48
N TRP A 153 -18.76 -0.78 9.79
CA TRP A 153 -17.59 -1.54 9.34
C TRP A 153 -17.50 -1.64 7.82
N ARG A 154 -18.64 -1.83 7.13
CA ARG A 154 -18.67 -1.85 5.66
C ARG A 154 -18.24 -0.52 5.05
N ILE A 155 -18.79 0.58 5.56
CA ILE A 155 -18.44 1.93 5.09
C ILE A 155 -16.96 2.22 5.37
N LEU A 156 -16.48 1.93 6.58
CA LEU A 156 -15.09 2.17 6.97
C LEU A 156 -14.09 1.40 6.10
N ILE A 157 -14.29 0.10 5.91
CA ILE A 157 -13.36 -0.75 5.15
C ILE A 157 -13.36 -0.36 3.66
N ALA A 158 -14.52 -0.05 3.10
CA ALA A 158 -14.61 0.44 1.72
C ALA A 158 -13.85 1.75 1.54
N TRP A 159 -14.07 2.72 2.45
CA TRP A 159 -13.36 4.01 2.42
C TRP A 159 -11.85 3.85 2.57
N VAL A 160 -11.38 3.07 3.55
CA VAL A 160 -9.95 2.80 3.75
C VAL A 160 -9.32 2.20 2.50
N THR A 161 -9.97 1.20 1.90
CA THR A 161 -9.44 0.51 0.72
C THR A 161 -9.37 1.45 -0.48
N ASP A 162 -10.41 2.27 -0.68
CA ASP A 162 -10.46 3.25 -1.77
C ASP A 162 -9.36 4.32 -1.61
N GLU A 163 -9.16 4.84 -0.40
CA GLU A 163 -8.13 5.85 -0.13
C GLU A 163 -6.70 5.31 -0.24
N LEU A 164 -6.47 4.06 0.20
CA LEU A 164 -5.19 3.37 0.01
C LEU A 164 -4.86 3.25 -1.48
N ARG A 165 -5.85 2.81 -2.27
CA ARG A 165 -5.71 2.71 -3.73
C ARG A 165 -5.48 4.08 -4.36
N CYS A 166 -6.27 5.09 -4.00
CA CYS A 166 -6.14 6.45 -4.52
C CYS A 166 -4.74 7.01 -4.25
N GLY A 167 -4.21 6.82 -3.04
CA GLY A 167 -2.85 7.23 -2.69
C GLY A 167 -1.78 6.49 -3.52
N PHE A 168 -1.94 5.18 -3.65
CA PHE A 168 -1.05 4.33 -4.44
C PHE A 168 -1.02 4.75 -5.91
N ASP A 169 -2.18 4.80 -6.57
CA ASP A 169 -2.32 5.14 -7.99
C ASP A 169 -1.85 6.58 -8.28
N GLY A 170 -2.10 7.51 -7.36
CA GLY A 170 -1.60 8.88 -7.46
C GLY A 170 -0.06 8.94 -7.52
N ARG A 171 0.62 8.13 -6.70
CA ARG A 171 2.09 8.11 -6.64
C ARG A 171 2.71 7.33 -7.81
N THR A 172 2.16 6.17 -8.19
CA THR A 172 2.67 5.38 -9.32
C THR A 172 2.59 6.15 -10.66
N ARG A 173 1.49 6.86 -10.90
CA ARG A 173 1.33 7.74 -12.07
C ARG A 173 2.33 8.89 -12.07
N SER A 174 2.58 9.49 -10.91
CA SER A 174 3.55 10.58 -10.76
C SER A 174 4.98 10.10 -11.05
N ASN A 175 5.36 8.92 -10.53
CA ASN A 175 6.66 8.32 -10.82
C ASN A 175 6.85 8.03 -12.32
N THR A 176 5.81 7.50 -12.98
CA THR A 176 5.85 7.20 -14.43
C THR A 176 6.00 8.48 -15.27
N ARG A 177 5.29 9.56 -14.90
CA ARG A 177 5.42 10.86 -15.56
C ARG A 177 6.81 11.45 -15.41
N ASN A 178 7.41 11.38 -14.23
CA ASN A 178 8.77 11.86 -14.00
C ASN A 178 9.80 11.07 -14.82
N LEU A 179 9.66 9.74 -14.91
CA LEU A 179 10.49 8.90 -15.80
C LEU A 179 10.32 9.25 -17.29
N SER A 180 9.09 9.59 -17.70
CA SER A 180 8.80 9.95 -19.08
C SER A 180 9.41 11.32 -19.43
N LEU A 181 9.40 12.27 -18.50
CA LEU A 181 9.99 13.60 -18.70
C LEU A 181 11.52 13.56 -18.81
N THR A 182 12.20 12.69 -18.04
CA THR A 182 13.63 12.46 -18.22
C THR A 182 13.96 11.75 -19.54
N THR A 183 13.02 10.98 -20.10
CA THR A 183 13.18 10.32 -21.41
C THR A 183 12.90 11.25 -22.60
N VAL A 184 12.01 12.23 -22.46
CA VAL A 184 11.60 13.15 -23.54
C VAL A 184 12.57 14.33 -23.72
N GLN A 185 13.50 14.57 -22.80
CA GLN A 185 14.51 15.62 -22.96
C GLN A 185 15.68 15.22 -23.89
N GLN A 186 15.59 14.07 -24.55
CA GLN A 186 16.42 13.70 -25.71
C GLN A 186 15.54 13.61 -26.96
N VAL A 187 15.27 14.74 -27.62
CA VAL A 187 14.72 14.75 -28.99
C VAL A 187 15.87 14.45 -29.97
N PRO A 188 15.80 13.41 -30.82
CA PRO A 188 16.82 13.10 -31.81
C PRO A 188 16.56 13.84 -33.13
N HIS A 189 17.60 14.46 -33.71
CA HIS A 189 17.61 14.82 -35.13
C HIS A 189 18.05 13.59 -35.95
N GLU A 190 17.07 13.02 -36.65
CA GLU A 190 17.10 12.23 -37.89
C GLU A 190 17.96 10.95 -38.08
N ARG A 191 17.23 9.95 -38.61
CA ARG A 191 17.58 8.88 -39.58
C ARG A 191 18.37 7.63 -39.14
N SER A 192 17.62 6.53 -39.30
CA SER A 192 18.00 5.28 -39.99
C SER A 192 18.96 4.31 -39.32
N GLY A 193 18.47 3.09 -39.11
CA GLY A 193 19.26 1.85 -39.16
C GLY A 193 20.08 1.50 -37.92
N GLN A 194 19.74 0.38 -37.28
CA GLN A 194 20.63 -0.49 -36.50
C GLN A 194 21.64 0.17 -35.55
N HIS A 195 21.31 0.35 -34.26
CA HIS A 195 22.30 0.24 -33.16
C HIS A 195 21.66 0.32 -31.76
N ARG A 196 20.92 -0.72 -31.33
CA ARG A 196 20.45 -0.80 -29.92
C ARG A 196 21.55 -1.18 -28.91
N HIS A 197 22.73 -1.58 -29.36
CA HIS A 197 23.85 -1.94 -28.48
C HIS A 197 24.87 -0.80 -28.27
N SER A 198 24.82 0.29 -29.06
CA SER A 198 25.80 1.39 -28.95
C SER A 198 25.45 2.40 -27.87
N SER A 199 24.16 2.56 -27.56
CA SER A 199 23.68 3.54 -26.58
C SER A 199 24.11 3.17 -25.16
N ASP A 200 24.01 1.90 -24.79
CA ASP A 200 24.35 1.44 -23.44
C ASP A 200 25.85 1.57 -23.16
N VAL A 201 26.69 1.30 -24.17
CA VAL A 201 28.16 1.50 -24.08
C VAL A 201 28.51 2.97 -23.92
N SER A 202 27.81 3.87 -24.63
CA SER A 202 28.05 5.31 -24.50
C SER A 202 27.65 5.87 -23.14
N ILE A 203 26.54 5.37 -22.56
CA ILE A 203 26.07 5.76 -21.22
C ILE A 203 27.04 5.25 -20.15
N LEU A 204 27.50 4.00 -20.27
CA LEU A 204 28.48 3.42 -19.34
C LEU A 204 29.84 4.13 -19.43
N GLN A 205 30.29 4.51 -20.63
CA GLN A 205 31.51 5.31 -20.79
C GLN A 205 31.38 6.67 -20.11
N GLN A 206 30.22 7.33 -20.26
CA GLN A 206 29.98 8.64 -19.66
C GLN A 206 29.94 8.57 -18.13
N GLN A 207 29.32 7.52 -17.56
CA GLN A 207 29.31 7.28 -16.11
C GLN A 207 30.71 6.97 -15.55
N LEU A 208 31.52 6.18 -16.28
CA LEU A 208 32.91 5.91 -15.90
C LEU A 208 33.79 7.17 -15.93
N GLN A 209 33.52 8.08 -16.86
CA GLN A 209 34.26 9.34 -16.96
C GLN A 209 33.90 10.31 -15.84
N GLN A 210 32.61 10.34 -15.44
CA GLN A 210 32.13 11.11 -14.29
C GLN A 210 32.78 10.63 -12.98
N LEU A 211 32.83 9.31 -12.77
CA LEU A 211 33.44 8.71 -11.58
C LEU A 211 34.96 8.94 -11.50
N ARG A 212 35.66 9.00 -12.64
CA ARG A 212 37.10 9.37 -12.65
C ARG A 212 37.32 10.81 -12.21
N LEU A 213 36.48 11.74 -12.66
CA LEU A 213 36.58 13.15 -12.29
C LEU A 213 36.26 13.38 -10.81
N GLU A 214 35.27 12.67 -10.27
CA GLU A 214 34.94 12.74 -8.83
C GLU A 214 36.02 12.11 -7.95
N TYR A 215 36.67 11.03 -8.41
CA TYR A 215 37.79 10.41 -7.70
C TYR A 215 39.03 11.32 -7.69
N GLU A 216 39.39 11.95 -8.81
CA GLU A 216 40.52 12.90 -8.85
C GLU A 216 40.26 14.16 -8.02
N SER A 217 38.99 14.55 -7.80
CA SER A 217 38.62 15.69 -6.96
C SER A 217 38.63 15.39 -5.46
N THR A 218 38.65 14.11 -5.04
CA THR A 218 38.48 13.71 -3.63
C THR A 218 39.73 13.09 -3.00
N VAL A 219 40.82 12.93 -3.74
CA VAL A 219 42.12 12.51 -3.20
C VAL A 219 43.01 13.74 -2.98
N PRO A 220 43.34 14.11 -1.73
CA PRO A 220 44.37 15.12 -1.48
C PRO A 220 45.74 14.55 -1.86
N LEU A 221 46.59 15.36 -2.52
CA LEU A 221 48.02 15.08 -2.69
C LEU A 221 48.73 14.93 -1.34
#